data_AF-A0A935Q9F6-F1
#
_entry.id   AF-A0A935Q9F6-F1
#
_cell.length_a   1.000
_cell.length_b   1.000
_cell.length_c   1.000
_cell.angle_alpha   90.00
_cell.angle_beta   90.00
_cell.angle_gamma   90.00
#
_symmetry.space_group_name_H-M   'P 1'
#
loop_
_entity.id
_entity.type
_entity.pdbx_description
1 polymer ?
#
loop_
_entity_poly.entity_id
_entity_poly.type
_entity_poly.pdbx_seq_one_letter_code
_entity_poly.pdbx_strand_id
1 'polypeptide(L)'
;MKTITRIAFVFFLFLTAGISIVIAQGPMVTSLSANSNTMVSRTPDSRGWTDPALNHNKLLQQQSSDGGFKLIGPYKVIGSPFLFGEHHKGNMYTPDAKALNIYVSYNTYNQEVEFYSTSNPDKSLVREPGTVDSFTIQKNTELGIAKDLNFIFGSHIGTNDKSFYQLVCAGERFNLYKKYKSDLGYSSTNIAQSELRQFDLQYDYYYTDKEGKGVKKIKPNATSVIKEFKSIKDLSGEIKNDDFAANPEEAFCKVVSSLNQHKGF
;
A
#
# COMPACT_ATOMS: atom_id res chain seq x y z
N MET A 1 42.67 25.58 38.03
CA MET A 1 43.40 24.30 37.94
C MET A 1 42.42 23.21 37.51
N LYS A 2 42.87 22.36 36.58
CA LYS A 2 42.11 21.36 35.84
C LYS A 2 41.71 20.14 36.68
N THR A 3 40.52 19.61 36.46
CA THR A 3 40.15 18.21 36.78
C THR A 3 39.02 17.80 35.83
N ILE A 4 39.33 17.46 34.57
CA ILE A 4 39.48 16.10 34.01
C ILE A 4 38.32 15.16 34.33
N THR A 5 37.38 15.15 33.38
CA THR A 5 36.35 14.15 33.08
C THR A 5 36.97 12.76 32.89
N ARG A 6 36.44 11.73 33.56
CA ARG A 6 36.70 10.32 33.23
C ARG A 6 35.47 9.71 32.60
N ILE A 7 35.52 9.57 31.27
CA ILE A 7 34.62 8.72 30.48
C ILE A 7 35.19 7.30 30.55
N ALA A 8 34.44 6.36 31.11
CA ALA A 8 34.79 4.95 31.10
C ALA A 8 34.34 4.33 29.77
N PHE A 9 35.30 4.10 28.86
CA PHE A 9 35.12 3.23 27.70
C PHE A 9 35.32 1.78 28.15
N VAL A 10 34.25 0.99 28.16
CA VAL A 10 34.33 -0.46 28.38
C VAL A 10 34.54 -1.12 27.01
N PHE A 11 35.79 -1.51 26.74
CA PHE A 11 36.16 -2.40 25.65
C PHE A 11 35.99 -3.84 26.15
N PHE A 12 35.08 -4.61 25.55
CA PHE A 12 35.01 -6.05 25.76
C PHE A 12 35.74 -6.76 24.61
N LEU A 13 36.91 -7.31 24.94
CA LEU A 13 37.71 -8.18 24.10
C LEU A 13 37.30 -9.62 24.40
N PHE A 14 36.73 -10.35 23.45
CA PHE A 14 36.59 -11.80 23.57
C PHE A 14 37.65 -12.50 22.72
N LEU A 15 38.54 -13.19 23.45
CA LEU A 15 39.58 -14.05 22.94
C LEU A 15 38.95 -15.34 22.38
N THR A 16 39.43 -15.73 21.20
CA THR A 16 39.13 -16.96 20.47
C THR A 16 39.61 -18.22 21.20
N ALA A 17 38.75 -19.23 21.31
CA ALA A 17 39.16 -20.61 21.50
C ALA A 17 38.53 -21.46 20.38
N GLY A 18 39.39 -21.99 19.50
CA GLY A 18 39.01 -22.87 18.41
C GLY A 18 38.68 -24.27 18.94
N ILE A 19 37.62 -24.84 18.40
CA ILE A 19 37.37 -26.28 18.42
C ILE A 19 37.15 -26.69 16.95
N SER A 20 38.08 -27.47 16.43
CA SER A 20 37.98 -28.12 15.13
C SER A 20 37.02 -29.30 15.23
N ILE A 21 36.00 -29.33 14.40
CA ILE A 21 35.23 -30.55 14.09
C ILE A 21 35.25 -30.73 12.58
N VAL A 22 35.87 -31.81 12.13
CA VAL A 22 35.98 -32.20 10.71
C VAL A 22 35.01 -33.35 10.44
N ILE A 23 33.97 -33.00 9.67
CA ILE A 23 33.34 -33.71 8.54
C ILE A 23 32.68 -35.08 8.78
N ALA A 24 31.35 -35.09 8.56
CA ALA A 24 30.70 -36.12 7.76
C ALA A 24 29.96 -35.44 6.59
N GLN A 25 30.47 -35.60 5.37
CA GLN A 25 29.85 -35.16 4.13
C GLN A 25 28.66 -36.09 3.82
N GLY A 26 27.46 -35.65 4.17
CA GLY A 26 26.22 -36.14 3.55
C GLY A 26 26.01 -35.45 2.19
N PRO A 27 25.35 -36.09 1.21
CA PRO A 27 25.20 -35.52 -0.12
C PRO A 27 24.44 -34.20 -0.06
N MET A 28 25.05 -33.15 -0.61
CA MET A 28 24.37 -31.88 -0.85
C MET A 28 23.20 -32.12 -1.78
N VAL A 29 21.98 -31.94 -1.27
CA VAL A 29 20.79 -31.81 -2.10
C VAL A 29 20.85 -30.41 -2.73
N THR A 30 21.55 -30.30 -3.85
CA THR A 30 21.36 -29.19 -4.78
C THR A 30 20.02 -29.37 -5.47
N SER A 31 18.99 -28.74 -4.93
CA SER A 31 17.85 -28.33 -5.75
C SER A 31 17.41 -26.93 -5.34
N LEU A 32 18.21 -25.94 -5.78
CA LEU A 32 17.66 -24.67 -6.21
C LEU A 32 16.68 -24.98 -7.34
N SER A 33 15.41 -25.21 -7.00
CA SER A 33 14.33 -24.97 -7.93
C SER A 33 14.26 -23.46 -8.08
N ALA A 34 15.02 -22.95 -9.05
CA ALA A 34 14.79 -21.66 -9.63
C ALA A 34 13.41 -21.72 -10.31
N ASN A 35 12.35 -21.42 -9.56
CA ASN A 35 11.14 -20.92 -10.18
C ASN A 35 11.43 -19.50 -10.66
N SER A 36 12.18 -19.43 -11.75
CA SER A 36 12.20 -18.31 -12.67
C SER A 36 10.81 -18.24 -13.31
N ASN A 37 9.81 -17.86 -12.52
CA ASN A 37 8.61 -17.25 -13.06
C ASN A 37 9.05 -15.86 -13.52
N THR A 38 9.72 -15.82 -14.68
CA THR A 38 9.71 -14.63 -15.51
C THR A 38 8.25 -14.22 -15.59
N MET A 39 7.93 -13.08 -14.97
CA MET A 39 6.63 -12.48 -15.12
C MET A 39 6.46 -12.23 -16.60
N VAL A 40 5.80 -13.16 -17.28
CA VAL A 40 5.30 -12.92 -18.62
C VAL A 40 4.36 -11.75 -18.42
N SER A 41 4.80 -10.58 -18.90
CA SER A 41 3.96 -9.41 -19.12
C SER A 41 2.81 -9.89 -19.98
N ARG A 42 1.75 -10.39 -19.35
CA ARG A 42 0.50 -10.67 -20.02
C ARG A 42 0.04 -9.32 -20.53
N THR A 43 0.05 -9.19 -21.85
CA THR A 43 -0.71 -8.19 -22.60
C THR A 43 -2.04 -7.96 -21.89
N PRO A 44 -2.51 -6.71 -21.71
CA PRO A 44 -3.76 -6.45 -21.02
C PRO A 44 -4.85 -7.35 -21.59
N ASP A 45 -5.34 -8.26 -20.75
CA ASP A 45 -6.53 -9.06 -21.06
C ASP A 45 -7.64 -8.07 -21.43
N SER A 46 -8.53 -8.40 -22.37
CA SER A 46 -9.57 -7.48 -22.88
C SER A 46 -10.65 -7.11 -21.85
N ARG A 47 -10.34 -7.25 -20.55
CA ARG A 47 -11.19 -7.14 -19.37
C ARG A 47 -11.24 -5.73 -18.76
N GLY A 48 -10.75 -4.72 -19.48
CA GLY A 48 -10.70 -3.34 -18.98
C GLY A 48 -9.59 -3.10 -17.96
N TRP A 49 -9.45 -1.85 -17.53
CA TRP A 49 -8.42 -1.46 -16.56
C TRP A 49 -8.59 -2.20 -15.23
N THR A 50 -7.50 -2.73 -14.69
CA THR A 50 -7.47 -3.31 -13.35
C THR A 50 -6.43 -2.57 -12.52
N ASP A 51 -6.83 -2.18 -11.32
CA ASP A 51 -5.93 -1.58 -10.35
C ASP A 51 -4.73 -2.50 -10.06
N PRO A 52 -3.48 -1.99 -10.08
CA PRO A 52 -2.29 -2.79 -9.81
C PRO A 52 -2.32 -3.51 -8.46
N ALA A 53 -2.85 -2.87 -7.41
CA ALA A 53 -2.92 -3.44 -6.07
C ALA A 53 -3.94 -4.59 -6.02
N LEU A 54 -5.13 -4.43 -6.64
CA LEU A 54 -6.09 -5.52 -6.79
C LEU A 54 -5.51 -6.71 -7.55
N ASN A 55 -4.81 -6.46 -8.66
CA ASN A 55 -4.22 -7.54 -9.44
C ASN A 55 -3.15 -8.30 -8.63
N HIS A 56 -2.28 -7.58 -7.94
CA HIS A 56 -1.25 -8.18 -7.11
C HIS A 56 -1.84 -9.01 -5.96
N ASN A 57 -2.79 -8.47 -5.20
CA ASN A 57 -3.40 -9.19 -4.09
C ASN A 57 -4.18 -10.43 -4.57
N LYS A 58 -4.78 -10.38 -5.75
CA LYS A 58 -5.41 -11.57 -6.36
C LYS A 58 -4.40 -12.66 -6.71
N LEU A 59 -3.21 -12.31 -7.18
CA LEU A 59 -2.13 -13.27 -7.40
C LEU A 59 -1.67 -13.92 -6.09
N LEU A 60 -1.52 -13.13 -5.02
CA LEU A 60 -1.18 -13.66 -3.69
C LEU A 60 -2.24 -14.62 -3.16
N GLN A 61 -3.52 -14.34 -3.37
CA GLN A 61 -4.61 -15.27 -3.02
C GLN A 61 -4.48 -16.61 -3.77
N GLN A 62 -4.15 -16.57 -5.06
CA GLN A 62 -3.95 -17.77 -5.89
C GLN A 62 -2.73 -18.58 -5.48
N GLN A 63 -1.66 -17.92 -5.00
CA GLN A 63 -0.46 -18.61 -4.50
C GLN A 63 -0.65 -19.17 -3.09
N SER A 64 -1.52 -18.55 -2.29
CA SER A 64 -1.79 -18.96 -0.90
C SER A 64 -2.69 -20.21 -0.79
N SER A 65 -3.23 -20.73 -1.91
CA SER A 65 -4.07 -21.93 -1.91
C SER A 65 -3.35 -23.20 -1.45
N ASP A 66 -2.01 -23.16 -1.36
CA ASP A 66 -1.17 -24.31 -1.02
C ASP A 66 -0.92 -24.47 0.50
N GLY A 67 -1.82 -23.96 1.35
CA GLY A 67 -1.89 -24.30 2.77
C GLY A 67 -1.42 -23.23 3.78
N GLY A 68 -1.10 -22.02 3.32
CA GLY A 68 -0.78 -20.89 4.19
C GLY A 68 -2.04 -20.13 4.64
N PHE A 69 -2.54 -20.41 5.85
CA PHE A 69 -3.71 -19.72 6.41
C PHE A 69 -3.32 -18.80 7.58
N LYS A 70 -3.94 -17.62 7.65
CA LYS A 70 -3.94 -16.75 8.83
C LYS A 70 -5.22 -17.01 9.63
N LEU A 71 -5.13 -17.21 10.95
CA LEU A 71 -6.31 -17.35 11.81
C LEU A 71 -6.81 -15.97 12.24
N ILE A 72 -8.07 -15.66 11.96
CA ILE A 72 -8.73 -14.41 12.37
C ILE A 72 -10.07 -14.74 12.99
N GLY A 73 -10.13 -14.66 14.32
CA GLY A 73 -11.27 -15.16 15.07
C GLY A 73 -11.52 -16.65 14.76
N PRO A 74 -12.74 -17.05 14.35
CA PRO A 74 -13.04 -18.43 13.99
C PRO A 74 -12.62 -18.81 12.57
N TYR A 75 -12.11 -17.87 11.77
CA TYR A 75 -11.89 -18.07 10.34
C TYR A 75 -10.45 -18.46 10.01
N LYS A 76 -10.31 -19.32 9.01
CA LYS A 76 -9.06 -19.54 8.29
C LYS A 76 -9.05 -18.60 7.09
N VAL A 77 -8.08 -17.70 7.01
CA VAL A 77 -8.05 -16.64 6.01
C VAL A 77 -6.88 -16.83 5.06
N ILE A 78 -7.16 -16.82 3.75
CA ILE A 78 -6.13 -16.84 2.68
C ILE A 78 -5.89 -15.45 2.09
N GLY A 79 -4.74 -15.32 1.41
CA GLY A 79 -4.29 -14.07 0.82
C GLY A 79 -3.58 -13.16 1.82
N SER A 80 -3.45 -11.89 1.46
CA SER A 80 -2.71 -10.91 2.27
C SER A 80 -3.61 -9.73 2.65
N PRO A 81 -3.56 -9.27 3.92
CA PRO A 81 -4.18 -8.00 4.31
C PRO A 81 -3.38 -6.79 3.81
N PHE A 82 -2.13 -7.01 3.39
CA PHE A 82 -1.22 -5.93 3.05
C PHE A 82 -1.37 -5.48 1.60
N LEU A 83 -1.30 -4.16 1.40
CA LEU A 83 -1.35 -3.54 0.09
C LEU A 83 -0.06 -3.84 -0.68
N PHE A 84 -0.16 -4.56 -1.81
CA PHE A 84 0.98 -5.07 -2.60
C PHE A 84 1.82 -6.15 -1.89
N GLY A 85 1.30 -6.78 -0.84
CA GLY A 85 2.10 -7.70 -0.02
C GLY A 85 2.91 -6.97 1.04
N GLU A 86 4.00 -7.57 1.51
CA GLU A 86 4.81 -7.06 2.61
C GLU A 86 6.17 -6.52 2.11
N HIS A 87 6.83 -5.71 2.94
CA HIS A 87 8.22 -5.26 2.76
C HIS A 87 8.46 -4.40 1.51
N HIS A 88 7.81 -3.24 1.44
CA HIS A 88 8.08 -2.26 0.39
C HIS A 88 9.08 -1.21 0.86
N LYS A 89 10.05 -0.85 0.02
CA LYS A 89 10.92 0.29 0.32
C LYS A 89 10.08 1.56 0.39
N GLY A 90 10.34 2.39 1.39
CA GLY A 90 9.47 3.51 1.70
C GLY A 90 10.07 4.47 2.73
N ASN A 91 9.29 5.49 3.02
CA ASN A 91 9.53 6.43 4.09
C ASN A 91 8.29 6.46 5.00
N MET A 92 8.48 6.75 6.27
CA MET A 92 7.40 6.91 7.25
C MET A 92 7.61 8.19 8.04
N TYR A 93 6.53 8.95 8.22
CA TYR A 93 6.52 10.22 8.92
C TYR A 93 5.49 10.15 10.05
N THR A 94 5.95 10.48 11.25
CA THR A 94 5.15 10.55 12.48
C THR A 94 5.30 11.96 13.06
N PRO A 95 4.46 12.36 14.03
CA PRO A 95 4.58 13.67 14.67
C PRO A 95 5.97 13.93 15.26
N ASP A 96 6.60 12.89 15.82
CA ASP A 96 7.84 13.01 16.58
C ASP A 96 9.11 12.65 15.78
N ALA A 97 8.97 11.91 14.68
CA ALA A 97 10.12 11.33 13.99
C ALA A 97 9.87 11.05 12.49
N LYS A 98 10.98 10.93 11.76
CA LYS A 98 11.01 10.53 10.35
C LYS A 98 11.89 9.29 10.21
N ALA A 99 11.39 8.27 9.53
CA ALA A 99 12.14 7.08 9.17
C ALA A 99 12.24 7.03 7.64
N LEU A 100 13.46 7.10 7.11
CA LEU A 100 13.70 7.19 5.67
C LEU A 100 14.37 5.90 5.17
N ASN A 101 14.01 5.50 3.95
CA ASN A 101 14.57 4.33 3.28
C ASN A 101 14.50 3.05 4.13
N ILE A 102 13.32 2.81 4.70
CA ILE A 102 12.98 1.63 5.49
C ILE A 102 12.04 0.73 4.68
N TYR A 103 11.81 -0.49 5.16
CA TYR A 103 10.72 -1.31 4.64
C TYR A 103 9.43 -0.99 5.39
N VAL A 104 8.35 -0.80 4.65
CA VAL A 104 6.99 -0.54 5.14
C VAL A 104 6.01 -1.56 4.56
N SER A 105 5.02 -1.96 5.34
CA SER A 105 3.88 -2.76 4.91
C SER A 105 2.60 -2.08 5.38
N TYR A 106 1.63 -1.88 4.50
CA TYR A 106 0.37 -1.24 4.87
C TYR A 106 -0.75 -2.26 4.96
N ASN A 107 -1.26 -2.50 6.17
CA ASN A 107 -2.35 -3.43 6.41
C ASN A 107 -3.70 -2.75 6.13
N THR A 108 -4.33 -3.12 5.02
CA THR A 108 -5.60 -2.52 4.58
C THR A 108 -6.82 -3.09 5.29
N TYR A 109 -6.67 -4.12 6.14
CA TYR A 109 -7.76 -4.68 6.92
C TYR A 109 -7.95 -3.91 8.24
N ASN A 110 -6.87 -3.67 8.99
CA ASN A 110 -6.90 -2.96 10.27
C ASN A 110 -6.35 -1.52 10.21
N GLN A 111 -5.86 -1.09 9.05
CA GLN A 111 -5.32 0.26 8.78
C GLN A 111 -3.99 0.56 9.50
N GLU A 112 -3.27 -0.47 9.97
CA GLU A 112 -1.95 -0.35 10.59
C GLU A 112 -0.84 -0.19 9.55
N VAL A 113 0.23 0.50 9.95
CA VAL A 113 1.48 0.57 9.19
C VAL A 113 2.54 -0.20 9.93
N GLU A 114 3.10 -1.21 9.28
CA GLU A 114 4.23 -1.95 9.79
C GLU A 114 5.51 -1.43 9.16
N PHE A 115 6.60 -1.41 9.93
CA PHE A 115 7.91 -1.06 9.41
C PHE A 115 9.02 -1.93 10.00
N TYR A 116 10.10 -2.06 9.22
CA TYR A 116 11.28 -2.83 9.59
C TYR A 116 12.47 -1.89 9.66
N SER A 117 13.10 -1.81 10.82
CA SER A 117 14.30 -1.00 10.99
C SER A 117 15.52 -1.77 10.50
N THR A 118 16.56 -1.05 10.09
CA THR A 118 17.85 -1.66 9.74
C THR A 118 18.48 -2.41 10.92
N SER A 119 18.14 -2.04 12.15
CA SER A 119 18.61 -2.70 13.36
C SER A 119 17.83 -3.98 13.71
N ASN A 120 16.62 -4.15 13.20
CA ASN A 120 15.76 -5.33 13.42
C ASN A 120 15.05 -5.71 12.11
N PRO A 121 15.79 -6.20 11.09
CA PRO A 121 15.22 -6.46 9.77
C PRO A 121 14.19 -7.59 9.78
N ASP A 122 14.30 -8.53 10.72
CA ASP A 122 13.48 -9.75 10.75
C ASP A 122 12.20 -9.61 11.59
N LYS A 123 11.97 -8.45 12.21
CA LYS A 123 10.81 -8.22 13.07
C LYS A 123 10.13 -6.91 12.72
N SER A 124 8.87 -7.01 12.29
CA SER A 124 8.06 -5.82 12.06
C SER A 124 7.73 -5.11 13.37
N LEU A 125 7.75 -3.79 13.31
CA LEU A 125 7.22 -2.90 14.34
C LEU A 125 5.91 -2.32 13.81
N VAL A 126 4.84 -2.48 14.59
CA VAL A 126 3.49 -2.08 14.21
C VAL A 126 3.21 -0.67 14.73
N ARG A 127 2.62 0.17 13.89
CA ARG A 127 2.07 1.47 14.26
C ARG A 127 0.55 1.46 14.13
N GLU A 128 -0.11 1.75 15.25
CA GLU A 128 -1.57 1.83 15.32
C GLU A 128 -2.12 2.98 14.45
N PRO A 129 -3.36 2.87 13.95
CA PRO A 129 -4.00 3.93 13.17
C PRO A 129 -4.01 5.27 13.93
N GLY A 130 -3.52 6.32 13.28
CA GLY A 130 -3.42 7.67 13.83
C GLY A 130 -2.09 7.99 14.53
N THR A 131 -1.15 7.04 14.60
CA THR A 131 0.21 7.30 15.11
C THR A 131 1.23 7.63 14.00
N VAL A 132 0.84 7.44 12.74
CA VAL A 132 1.62 7.78 11.54
C VAL A 132 0.85 8.83 10.75
N ASP A 133 1.52 9.94 10.42
CA ASP A 133 0.93 11.05 9.67
C ASP A 133 0.84 10.73 8.19
N SER A 134 1.94 10.18 7.66
CA SER A 134 2.04 9.77 6.26
C SER A 134 3.15 8.74 6.06
N PHE A 135 3.07 8.00 4.96
CA PHE A 135 4.14 7.11 4.53
C PHE A 135 4.18 7.04 3.00
N THR A 136 5.28 6.52 2.47
CA THR A 136 5.44 6.31 1.03
C THR A 136 5.79 4.87 0.73
N ILE A 137 5.28 4.36 -0.39
CA ILE A 137 5.78 3.15 -1.05
C ILE A 137 6.51 3.62 -2.29
N GLN A 138 7.81 3.33 -2.37
CA GLN A 138 8.64 3.72 -3.52
C GLN A 138 8.23 2.94 -4.77
N LYS A 139 8.51 3.54 -5.94
CA LYS A 139 8.36 2.93 -7.24
C LYS A 139 8.94 1.51 -7.27
N ASN A 140 8.12 0.56 -7.70
CA ASN A 140 8.53 -0.80 -7.94
C ASN A 140 7.74 -1.36 -9.15
N THR A 141 8.39 -1.39 -10.31
CA THR A 141 7.76 -1.82 -11.56
C THR A 141 7.41 -3.30 -11.59
N GLU A 142 8.08 -4.13 -10.78
CA GLU A 142 7.76 -5.56 -10.65
C GLU A 142 6.37 -5.76 -10.01
N LEU A 143 5.95 -4.83 -9.15
CA LEU A 143 4.64 -4.82 -8.50
C LEU A 143 3.60 -3.98 -9.26
N GLY A 144 3.94 -3.47 -10.46
CA GLY A 144 3.10 -2.54 -11.22
C GLY A 144 3.03 -1.12 -10.64
N ILE A 145 3.93 -0.77 -9.72
CA ILE A 145 3.99 0.55 -9.09
C ILE A 145 4.88 1.46 -9.95
N ALA A 146 4.26 2.26 -10.81
CA ALA A 146 4.97 3.09 -11.80
C ALA A 146 5.63 4.35 -11.21
N LYS A 147 5.11 4.85 -10.08
CA LYS A 147 5.57 6.05 -9.37
C LYS A 147 5.48 5.83 -7.86
N ASP A 148 6.21 6.62 -7.09
CA ASP A 148 6.09 6.62 -5.63
C ASP A 148 4.63 6.90 -5.22
N LEU A 149 4.12 6.08 -4.30
CA LEU A 149 2.78 6.18 -3.77
C LEU A 149 2.85 6.89 -2.42
N ASN A 150 2.16 8.02 -2.30
CA ASN A 150 2.14 8.82 -1.08
C ASN A 150 0.82 8.60 -0.35
N PHE A 151 0.88 8.13 0.89
CA PHE A 151 -0.28 7.85 1.73
C PHE A 151 -0.32 8.82 2.89
N ILE A 152 -1.48 9.46 3.09
CA ILE A 152 -1.69 10.49 4.11
C ILE A 152 -2.83 10.03 5.02
N PHE A 153 -2.63 10.13 6.33
CA PHE A 153 -3.66 9.75 7.30
C PHE A 153 -4.85 10.72 7.25
N GLY A 154 -6.06 10.19 7.43
CA GLY A 154 -7.32 10.91 7.22
C GLY A 154 -7.42 12.27 7.92
N SER A 155 -6.92 12.38 9.16
CA SER A 155 -6.95 13.65 9.92
C SER A 155 -6.20 14.79 9.23
N HIS A 156 -5.15 14.47 8.46
CA HIS A 156 -4.33 15.46 7.74
C HIS A 156 -4.97 15.94 6.43
N ILE A 157 -6.06 15.31 5.99
CA ILE A 157 -6.84 15.74 4.82
C ILE A 157 -8.25 16.20 5.18
N GLY A 158 -8.55 16.36 6.47
CA GLY A 158 -9.83 16.88 6.96
C GLY A 158 -10.95 15.85 7.08
N THR A 159 -10.63 14.58 7.31
CA THR A 159 -11.60 13.53 7.70
C THR A 159 -11.24 12.92 9.06
N ASN A 160 -12.23 12.41 9.78
CA ASN A 160 -12.03 11.66 11.03
C ASN A 160 -11.86 10.14 10.80
N ASP A 161 -11.85 9.72 9.53
CA ASP A 161 -11.64 8.33 9.15
C ASP A 161 -10.24 7.85 9.54
N LYS A 162 -10.17 6.69 10.23
CA LYS A 162 -8.91 6.11 10.72
C LYS A 162 -8.22 5.29 9.64
N SER A 163 -8.00 5.92 8.49
CA SER A 163 -7.48 5.29 7.28
C SER A 163 -6.45 6.16 6.59
N PHE A 164 -5.62 5.52 5.77
CA PHE A 164 -4.71 6.23 4.88
C PHE A 164 -5.29 6.39 3.49
N TYR A 165 -5.00 7.55 2.90
CA TYR A 165 -5.45 7.98 1.59
C TYR A 165 -4.23 8.17 0.70
N GLN A 166 -4.15 7.38 -0.39
CA GLN A 166 -3.17 7.57 -1.43
C GLN A 166 -3.47 8.86 -2.19
N LEU A 167 -2.55 9.82 -2.21
CA LEU A 167 -2.62 10.99 -3.08
C LEU A 167 -2.34 10.55 -4.53
N VAL A 168 -3.37 10.61 -5.38
CA VAL A 168 -3.30 10.16 -6.77
C VAL A 168 -2.89 11.30 -7.70
N CYS A 169 -3.55 12.45 -7.54
CA CYS A 169 -3.29 13.69 -8.28
C CYS A 169 -3.41 14.89 -7.32
N ALA A 170 -2.41 15.75 -7.33
CA ALA A 170 -2.40 16.98 -6.53
C ALA A 170 -2.75 18.19 -7.41
N GLY A 171 -3.37 19.18 -6.80
CA GLY A 171 -3.68 20.46 -7.43
C GLY A 171 -3.71 21.60 -6.42
N GLU A 172 -3.83 22.83 -6.93
CA GLU A 172 -3.81 24.02 -6.08
C GLU A 172 -5.04 24.10 -5.17
N ARG A 173 -6.22 23.78 -5.69
CA ARG A 173 -7.52 23.77 -5.00
C ARG A 173 -8.06 22.35 -4.79
N PHE A 174 -8.07 21.54 -5.85
CA PHE A 174 -8.60 20.17 -5.80
C PHE A 174 -7.48 19.14 -5.74
N ASN A 175 -7.59 18.16 -4.84
CA ASN A 175 -6.74 16.97 -4.78
C ASN A 175 -7.61 15.71 -4.90
N LEU A 176 -7.08 14.69 -5.58
CA LEU A 176 -7.69 13.37 -5.65
C LEU A 176 -6.94 12.37 -4.78
N TYR A 177 -7.71 11.61 -4.03
CA TYR A 177 -7.25 10.54 -3.18
C TYR A 177 -7.91 9.21 -3.53
N LYS A 178 -7.21 8.13 -3.21
CA LYS A 178 -7.73 6.77 -3.26
C LYS A 178 -7.51 6.11 -1.91
N LYS A 179 -8.56 5.48 -1.38
CA LYS A 179 -8.49 4.73 -0.12
C LYS A 179 -8.63 3.26 -0.43
N TYR A 180 -7.77 2.44 0.16
CA TYR A 180 -7.88 0.98 0.12
C TYR A 180 -8.43 0.45 1.44
N LYS A 181 -9.24 -0.60 1.33
CA LYS A 181 -9.76 -1.34 2.47
C LYS A 181 -9.88 -2.82 2.09
N SER A 182 -9.43 -3.71 2.96
CA SER A 182 -9.73 -5.13 2.84
C SER A 182 -10.86 -5.52 3.77
N ASP A 183 -11.73 -6.41 3.30
CA ASP A 183 -12.75 -7.10 4.09
C ASP A 183 -12.52 -8.62 4.02
N LEU A 184 -13.18 -9.39 4.88
CA LEU A 184 -13.14 -10.86 4.85
C LEU A 184 -14.31 -11.40 4.02
N GLY A 185 -14.04 -11.79 2.79
CA GLY A 185 -15.01 -12.39 1.88
C GLY A 185 -15.05 -13.91 1.94
N TYR A 186 -16.07 -14.50 1.34
CA TYR A 186 -16.14 -15.94 1.12
C TYR A 186 -15.16 -16.36 0.02
N SER A 187 -14.44 -17.44 0.25
CA SER A 187 -13.60 -18.03 -0.79
C SER A 187 -14.47 -18.74 -1.83
N SER A 188 -14.38 -18.32 -3.09
CA SER A 188 -15.17 -18.90 -4.18
C SER A 188 -14.68 -20.28 -4.63
N THR A 189 -13.48 -20.69 -4.20
CA THR A 189 -12.81 -21.92 -4.63
C THR A 189 -12.99 -23.09 -3.64
N ASN A 190 -13.59 -22.87 -2.48
CA ASN A 190 -13.82 -23.92 -1.49
C ASN A 190 -15.19 -23.78 -0.79
N ILE A 191 -16.21 -24.38 -1.41
CA ILE A 191 -17.60 -24.36 -0.92
C ILE A 191 -17.79 -25.30 0.29
N ALA A 192 -16.84 -26.21 0.54
CA ALA A 192 -16.94 -27.21 1.61
C ALA A 192 -16.45 -26.72 2.99
N GLN A 193 -15.59 -25.71 3.04
CA GLN A 193 -15.05 -25.15 4.28
C GLN A 193 -15.75 -23.84 4.63
N SER A 194 -16.83 -23.95 5.41
CA SER A 194 -17.65 -22.79 5.83
C SER A 194 -16.87 -21.73 6.62
N GLU A 195 -15.74 -22.10 7.21
CA GLU A 195 -14.83 -21.24 7.97
C GLU A 195 -13.77 -20.55 7.10
N LEU A 196 -13.64 -20.93 5.82
CA LEU A 196 -12.64 -20.35 4.94
C LEU A 196 -13.09 -18.95 4.49
N ARG A 197 -12.20 -17.98 4.67
CA ARG A 197 -12.35 -16.60 4.20
C ARG A 197 -11.16 -16.19 3.37
N GLN A 198 -11.29 -15.11 2.62
CA GLN A 198 -10.20 -14.48 1.91
C GLN A 198 -10.19 -12.97 2.14
N PHE A 199 -9.03 -12.35 2.07
CA PHE A 199 -8.94 -10.90 2.07
C PHE A 199 -9.39 -10.33 0.72
N ASP A 200 -10.53 -9.65 0.71
CA ASP A 200 -11.05 -8.95 -0.47
C ASP A 200 -10.67 -7.48 -0.40
N LEU A 201 -9.62 -7.13 -1.15
CA LEU A 201 -9.19 -5.74 -1.31
C LEU A 201 -10.22 -4.96 -2.14
N GLN A 202 -10.58 -3.80 -1.64
CA GLN A 202 -11.47 -2.83 -2.28
C GLN A 202 -10.78 -1.46 -2.26
N TYR A 203 -11.24 -0.58 -3.14
CA TYR A 203 -10.83 0.81 -3.12
C TYR A 203 -11.98 1.75 -3.48
N ASP A 204 -11.85 2.99 -3.03
CA ASP A 204 -12.77 4.08 -3.29
C ASP A 204 -11.99 5.36 -3.61
N TYR A 205 -12.55 6.21 -4.46
CA TYR A 205 -11.98 7.53 -4.75
C TYR A 205 -12.65 8.63 -3.93
N TYR A 206 -11.82 9.60 -3.53
CA TYR A 206 -12.24 10.76 -2.77
C TYR A 206 -11.54 12.00 -3.32
N TYR A 207 -12.12 13.17 -3.12
CA TYR A 207 -11.46 14.43 -3.41
C TYR A 207 -11.63 15.41 -2.25
N THR A 208 -10.72 16.37 -2.19
CA THR A 208 -10.83 17.55 -1.33
C THR A 208 -10.91 18.79 -2.20
N ASP A 209 -11.68 19.78 -1.76
CA ASP A 209 -11.67 21.14 -2.28
C ASP A 209 -11.18 22.07 -1.16
N LYS A 210 -10.11 22.83 -1.38
CA LYS A 210 -9.60 23.78 -0.38
C LYS A 210 -10.56 24.91 -0.06
N GLU A 211 -11.47 25.27 -0.97
CA GLU A 211 -12.54 26.24 -0.69
C GLU A 211 -13.73 25.59 0.03
N GLY A 212 -13.87 24.27 -0.12
CA GLY A 212 -14.88 23.48 0.55
C GLY A 212 -14.44 23.00 1.93
N LYS A 213 -15.35 22.30 2.62
CA LYS A 213 -15.03 21.59 3.86
C LYS A 213 -15.05 20.09 3.64
N GLY A 214 -13.92 19.44 3.94
CA GLY A 214 -13.81 18.00 4.12
C GLY A 214 -13.50 17.20 2.85
N VAL A 215 -13.49 15.88 3.06
CA VAL A 215 -13.20 14.87 2.03
C VAL A 215 -14.52 14.30 1.52
N LYS A 216 -14.73 14.30 0.20
CA LYS A 216 -15.97 13.77 -0.41
C LYS A 216 -15.66 12.57 -1.31
N LYS A 217 -16.44 11.50 -1.16
CA LYS A 217 -16.35 10.30 -2.00
C LYS A 217 -16.88 10.60 -3.41
N ILE A 218 -16.21 10.11 -4.43
CA ILE A 218 -16.61 10.25 -5.84
C ILE A 218 -16.50 8.92 -6.57
N LYS A 219 -17.50 8.63 -7.42
CA LYS A 219 -17.51 7.41 -8.24
C LYS A 219 -16.73 7.62 -9.54
N PRO A 220 -15.96 6.63 -10.01
CA PRO A 220 -15.21 6.70 -11.27
C PRO A 220 -16.13 6.51 -12.49
N ASN A 221 -17.01 7.47 -12.77
CA ASN A 221 -17.79 7.51 -14.00
C ASN A 221 -18.16 8.95 -14.37
N ALA A 222 -18.29 9.21 -15.67
CA ALA A 222 -18.48 10.57 -16.19
C ALA A 222 -19.77 11.20 -15.66
N THR A 223 -20.87 10.44 -15.57
CA THR A 223 -22.16 10.96 -15.05
C THR A 223 -22.03 11.51 -13.62
N SER A 224 -21.35 10.77 -12.74
CA SER A 224 -21.15 11.18 -11.35
C SER A 224 -20.22 12.39 -11.26
N VAL A 225 -19.13 12.40 -12.04
CA VAL A 225 -18.14 13.49 -12.03
C VAL A 225 -18.72 14.79 -12.61
N ILE A 226 -19.40 14.74 -13.75
CA ILE A 226 -20.02 15.91 -14.39
C ILE A 226 -21.06 16.50 -13.43
N LYS A 227 -21.90 15.67 -12.80
CA LYS A 227 -22.91 16.13 -11.84
C LYS A 227 -22.26 16.81 -10.64
N GLU A 228 -21.19 16.24 -10.11
CA GLU A 228 -20.51 16.76 -8.91
C GLU A 228 -19.91 18.16 -9.15
N PHE A 229 -19.24 18.35 -10.28
CA PHE A 229 -18.49 19.58 -10.55
C PHE A 229 -19.23 20.59 -11.44
N LYS A 230 -20.50 20.35 -11.81
CA LYS A 230 -21.26 21.19 -12.73
C LYS A 230 -21.30 22.67 -12.35
N SER A 231 -21.35 22.99 -11.07
CA SER A 231 -21.37 24.39 -10.57
C SER A 231 -20.02 25.07 -10.61
N ILE A 232 -18.93 24.31 -10.79
CA ILE A 232 -17.55 24.81 -10.84
C ILE A 232 -17.10 24.90 -12.29
N LYS A 233 -17.27 23.83 -13.07
CA LYS A 233 -16.92 23.77 -14.49
C LYS A 233 -17.75 22.71 -15.20
N ASP A 234 -18.20 22.99 -16.41
CA ASP A 234 -18.80 21.97 -17.27
C ASP A 234 -17.71 21.05 -17.84
N LEU A 235 -17.76 19.78 -17.45
CA LEU A 235 -16.82 18.74 -17.86
C LEU A 235 -17.39 17.84 -18.97
N SER A 236 -18.61 18.10 -19.44
CA SER A 236 -19.30 17.22 -20.41
C SER A 236 -18.57 17.06 -21.74
N GLY A 237 -17.76 18.04 -22.14
CA GLY A 237 -16.90 17.97 -23.33
C GLY A 237 -15.51 17.37 -23.09
N GLU A 238 -15.12 17.15 -21.84
CA GLU A 238 -13.74 16.77 -21.47
C GLU A 238 -13.59 15.31 -21.04
N ILE A 239 -14.67 14.68 -20.56
CA ILE A 239 -14.65 13.30 -20.07
C ILE A 239 -15.83 12.48 -20.57
N LYS A 240 -15.57 11.20 -20.85
CA LYS A 240 -16.55 10.19 -21.25
C LYS A 240 -16.45 8.97 -20.34
N ASN A 241 -17.48 8.13 -20.34
CA ASN A 241 -17.46 6.90 -19.53
C ASN A 241 -16.33 5.95 -19.96
N ASP A 242 -15.97 5.95 -21.24
CA ASP A 242 -14.88 5.13 -21.77
C ASP A 242 -13.52 5.51 -21.18
N ASP A 243 -13.30 6.78 -20.84
CA ASP A 243 -12.06 7.24 -20.19
C ASP A 243 -11.90 6.60 -18.81
N PHE A 244 -13.00 6.52 -18.04
CA PHE A 244 -12.99 5.86 -16.73
C PHE A 244 -12.90 4.35 -16.83
N ALA A 245 -13.42 3.73 -17.90
CA ALA A 245 -13.26 2.29 -18.13
C ALA A 245 -11.81 1.94 -18.54
N ALA A 246 -11.14 2.84 -19.26
CA ALA A 246 -9.77 2.66 -19.74
C ALA A 246 -8.71 2.94 -18.67
N ASN A 247 -8.89 3.97 -17.84
CA ASN A 247 -8.06 4.25 -16.67
C ASN A 247 -8.74 5.31 -15.77
N PRO A 248 -9.41 4.90 -14.67
CA PRO A 248 -10.06 5.81 -13.75
C PRO A 248 -9.13 6.90 -13.18
N GLU A 249 -7.89 6.54 -12.83
CA GLU A 249 -6.95 7.48 -12.20
C GLU A 249 -6.50 8.54 -13.19
N GLU A 250 -6.22 8.16 -14.43
CA GLU A 250 -5.86 9.11 -15.48
C GLU A 250 -7.04 10.03 -15.82
N ALA A 251 -8.24 9.48 -15.95
CA ALA A 251 -9.46 10.25 -16.19
C ALA A 251 -9.71 11.27 -15.07
N PHE A 252 -9.59 10.86 -13.80
CA PHE A 252 -9.69 11.80 -12.69
C PHE A 252 -8.55 12.83 -12.66
N CYS A 253 -7.31 12.45 -12.96
CA CYS A 253 -6.21 13.42 -13.00
C CYS A 253 -6.44 14.50 -14.08
N LYS A 254 -7.03 14.13 -15.24
CA LYS A 254 -7.46 15.10 -16.26
C LYS A 254 -8.51 16.07 -15.69
N VAL A 255 -9.51 15.55 -15.00
CA VAL A 255 -10.56 16.35 -14.33
C VAL A 255 -9.96 17.29 -13.30
N VAL A 256 -9.13 16.79 -12.39
CA VAL A 256 -8.48 17.60 -11.34
C VAL A 256 -7.64 18.70 -11.97
N SER A 257 -6.86 18.38 -13.01
CA SER A 257 -6.04 19.38 -13.72
C SER A 257 -6.93 20.47 -14.33
N SER A 258 -8.03 20.08 -14.96
CA SER A 258 -9.01 20.98 -15.56
C SER A 258 -9.71 21.89 -14.55
N LEU A 259 -10.12 21.35 -13.40
CA LEU A 259 -10.74 22.12 -12.31
C LEU A 259 -9.76 23.12 -11.68
N ASN A 260 -8.49 22.76 -11.55
CA ASN A 260 -7.46 23.63 -10.98
C ASN A 260 -6.96 24.71 -11.95
N GLN A 261 -7.14 24.54 -13.26
CA GLN A 261 -6.89 25.60 -14.25
C GLN A 261 -8.01 26.65 -14.25
N HIS A 262 -9.19 26.31 -13.77
CA HIS A 262 -10.29 27.24 -13.63
C HIS A 262 -10.07 28.12 -12.39
N LYS A 263 -9.41 29.26 -12.60
CA LYS A 263 -9.41 30.35 -11.62
C LYS A 263 -10.80 30.99 -11.67
N GLY A 264 -11.62 30.73 -10.66
CA GLY A 264 -12.89 31.44 -10.49
C GLY A 264 -12.64 32.95 -10.50
N PHE A 265 -13.46 33.67 -11.26
CA PHE A 265 -13.52 35.13 -11.28
C PHE A 265 -14.14 35.67 -9.98
#